data_AF-A0A1W0W5R8-F1
#
_entry.id   AF-A0A1W0W5R8-F1
#
_cell.length_a   1.000
_cell.length_b   1.000
_cell.length_c   1.000
_cell.angle_alpha   90.00
_cell.angle_beta   90.00
_cell.angle_gamma   90.00
#
_symmetry.space_group_name_H-M   'P 1'
#
loop_
_entity.id
_entity.type
_entity.pdbx_description
1 polymer ?
#
loop_
_entity_poly.entity_id
_entity_poly.type
_entity_poly.pdbx_seq_one_letter_code
_entity_poly.pdbx_strand_id
1 'polypeptide(L)'
;MRIARRLFVAAPALLMGLLLLVAGPVAAQDAAVEGVAPAADEIAANARAKEAAVLAAELGQLRAKISALESRIAEQNLELKTKNDAIETLDMIVKEKSQKIATTQNEVTSLQAKGSLAAEEQASKANARAIELEKQIEKLKKDITEQKIKKAALEARAGDADKKVQELNMKLEKLQRTSSDQKCRIQKTEHALKVAEEELMKVQLEATRKAKQLGEVHGAWLPPWLATHAAHTMEVMSNYWNEHGKPAFDSFLQKASEKSAQAKKWAEPHLETAKTKWMPVAKEKLVNLKKNAKPYVQMVSEKSLEVYQTSSDFIRPHLVNAHQVADPYFQEAKKLSKPYIDQIATATKPHVKKIRTTLKPYTKRARHVYGQFLETATTYHQQAQATISDYLHQHEFTKQFVTEELVWYLASALLVMPVFILYTLLIEIFGIKKQKKKTSRSSNANHGHRRHKRRHAEK
;
A
#
# COMPACT_ATOMS: atom_id res chain seq x y z
N MET A 1 14.16 -28.35 -36.38
CA MET A 1 14.51 -28.20 -37.82
C MET A 1 16.00 -28.47 -37.93
N ARG A 2 16.53 -29.40 -38.74
CA ARG A 2 16.46 -29.60 -40.21
C ARG A 2 17.20 -28.51 -41.01
N ILE A 3 18.11 -28.97 -41.89
CA ILE A 3 18.75 -28.28 -43.04
C ILE A 3 19.85 -27.27 -42.68
N ALA A 4 21.02 -27.22 -43.33
CA ALA A 4 21.79 -28.25 -44.08
C ALA A 4 23.24 -27.77 -44.31
N ARG A 5 24.20 -28.70 -44.47
CA ARG A 5 25.43 -28.43 -45.23
C ARG A 5 25.10 -28.36 -46.73
N ARG A 6 25.80 -27.51 -47.50
CA ARG A 6 25.99 -27.73 -48.94
C ARG A 6 27.44 -27.49 -49.34
N LEU A 7 27.97 -28.46 -50.07
CA LEU A 7 29.18 -28.32 -50.89
C LEU A 7 28.79 -27.60 -52.19
N PHE A 8 29.77 -27.00 -52.87
CA PHE A 8 29.77 -26.98 -54.33
C PHE A 8 31.20 -27.12 -54.86
N VAL A 9 31.34 -27.67 -56.06
CA VAL A 9 32.62 -28.01 -56.71
C VAL A 9 32.62 -27.41 -58.12
N ALA A 10 33.71 -26.76 -58.51
CA ALA A 10 34.00 -26.46 -59.92
C ALA A 10 35.49 -26.14 -60.16
N ALA A 11 36.13 -26.99 -60.98
CA ALA A 11 37.13 -26.61 -61.97
C ALA A 11 36.39 -26.57 -63.35
N PRO A 12 36.97 -26.25 -64.54
CA PRO A 12 38.40 -26.35 -64.91
C PRO A 12 38.98 -25.35 -65.97
N ALA A 13 40.28 -25.52 -66.23
CA ALA A 13 41.00 -25.51 -67.54
C ALA A 13 40.87 -24.41 -68.64
N LEU A 14 42.06 -23.88 -68.99
CA LEU A 14 42.69 -23.75 -70.33
C LEU A 14 42.23 -22.76 -71.44
N LEU A 15 43.24 -22.45 -72.28
CA LEU A 15 43.31 -21.77 -73.60
C LEU A 15 43.74 -20.28 -73.57
N MET A 16 44.43 -19.67 -74.55
CA MET A 16 45.40 -20.01 -75.63
C MET A 16 45.22 -19.01 -76.80
N GLY A 17 46.31 -18.64 -77.52
CA GLY A 17 46.30 -17.74 -78.70
C GLY A 17 47.18 -16.49 -78.51
N LEU A 18 48.22 -16.10 -79.26
CA LEU A 18 48.89 -16.46 -80.56
C LEU A 18 48.78 -15.33 -81.63
N LEU A 19 49.70 -15.33 -82.61
CA LEU A 19 49.91 -14.41 -83.77
C LEU A 19 50.74 -13.13 -83.46
N LEU A 20 51.61 -12.56 -84.33
CA LEU A 20 52.35 -12.95 -85.58
C LEU A 20 53.56 -11.95 -85.72
N LEU A 21 54.81 -12.31 -86.06
CA LEU A 21 55.46 -12.59 -87.39
C LEU A 21 56.31 -11.41 -87.94
N VAL A 22 57.19 -11.71 -88.93
CA VAL A 22 58.01 -10.84 -89.84
C VAL A 22 59.45 -10.57 -89.34
N ALA A 23 60.55 -10.77 -90.10
CA ALA A 23 60.86 -11.60 -91.29
C ALA A 23 62.41 -11.69 -91.48
N GLY A 24 62.92 -12.60 -92.33
CA GLY A 24 64.33 -12.66 -92.81
C GLY A 24 64.53 -11.95 -94.16
N PRO A 25 65.52 -12.31 -95.03
CA PRO A 25 66.48 -13.43 -95.00
C PRO A 25 67.92 -13.06 -95.54
N VAL A 26 68.52 -13.91 -96.41
CA VAL A 26 69.82 -13.84 -97.18
C VAL A 26 71.03 -14.48 -96.47
N ALA A 27 71.80 -15.48 -96.97
CA ALA A 27 71.90 -16.35 -98.17
C ALA A 27 73.13 -16.16 -99.12
N ALA A 28 73.49 -17.24 -99.86
CA ALA A 28 74.69 -17.49 -100.71
C ALA A 28 75.99 -17.84 -99.92
N GLN A 29 76.89 -18.80 -100.29
CA GLN A 29 77.39 -19.36 -101.58
C GLN A 29 78.36 -18.43 -102.35
N ASP A 30 79.39 -18.86 -103.10
CA ASP A 30 80.17 -20.12 -103.28
C ASP A 30 81.53 -19.70 -103.97
N ALA A 31 82.54 -20.51 -104.35
CA ALA A 31 82.69 -21.96 -104.62
C ALA A 31 84.11 -22.51 -104.26
N ALA A 32 84.77 -23.24 -105.17
CA ALA A 32 86.04 -23.99 -105.01
C ALA A 32 86.89 -24.02 -106.33
N VAL A 33 88.09 -24.64 -106.29
CA VAL A 33 88.80 -25.36 -107.41
C VAL A 33 89.41 -24.47 -108.54
N GLU A 34 90.54 -24.78 -109.23
CA GLU A 34 91.44 -25.96 -109.28
C GLU A 34 92.98 -25.61 -109.30
N GLY A 35 93.80 -26.26 -110.17
CA GLY A 35 95.26 -26.09 -110.36
C GLY A 35 95.66 -25.14 -111.52
N VAL A 36 96.77 -25.32 -112.26
CA VAL A 36 97.74 -26.42 -112.42
C VAL A 36 99.16 -25.83 -112.68
N ALA A 37 100.23 -26.63 -112.52
CA ALA A 37 101.64 -26.30 -112.84
C ALA A 37 101.93 -26.37 -114.38
N PRO A 38 103.17 -26.23 -114.93
CA PRO A 38 104.49 -26.04 -114.28
C PRO A 38 105.47 -25.04 -114.98
N ALA A 39 106.72 -25.07 -114.51
CA ALA A 39 107.99 -24.88 -115.23
C ALA A 39 108.55 -23.46 -115.53
N ALA A 40 109.83 -23.31 -115.11
CA ALA A 40 110.90 -22.43 -115.62
C ALA A 40 110.74 -20.90 -115.60
N ASP A 41 111.66 -20.25 -114.87
CA ASP A 41 112.51 -19.10 -115.22
C ASP A 41 112.02 -18.13 -116.34
N GLU A 42 112.07 -16.81 -116.18
CA GLU A 42 113.11 -16.01 -115.51
C GLU A 42 112.62 -14.58 -115.12
N ILE A 43 113.51 -13.74 -114.56
CA ILE A 43 113.43 -12.28 -114.39
C ILE A 43 112.46 -11.75 -113.31
N ALA A 44 113.00 -11.46 -112.12
CA ALA A 44 112.28 -10.84 -111.01
C ALA A 44 112.50 -9.32 -110.90
N ALA A 45 111.41 -8.55 -110.98
CA ALA A 45 111.40 -7.12 -110.60
C ALA A 45 110.04 -6.62 -110.10
N ASN A 46 108.98 -6.78 -110.91
CA ASN A 46 107.72 -6.03 -110.76
C ASN A 46 106.69 -6.57 -109.74
N ALA A 47 106.98 -7.64 -109.00
CA ALA A 47 106.05 -8.23 -108.02
C ALA A 47 105.93 -7.40 -106.72
N ARG A 48 107.08 -7.03 -106.13
CA ARG A 48 107.18 -6.47 -104.76
C ARG A 48 106.42 -5.16 -104.53
N ALA A 49 106.15 -4.40 -105.59
CA ALA A 49 105.42 -3.13 -105.50
C ALA A 49 103.91 -3.32 -105.26
N LYS A 50 103.30 -4.44 -105.72
CA LYS A 50 101.87 -4.69 -105.51
C LYS A 50 101.57 -5.26 -104.13
N GLU A 51 102.41 -6.17 -103.63
CA GLU A 51 102.28 -6.75 -102.28
C GLU A 51 102.32 -5.68 -101.20
N ALA A 52 103.26 -4.72 -101.31
CA ALA A 52 103.37 -3.60 -100.38
C ALA A 52 102.10 -2.71 -100.34
N ALA A 53 101.43 -2.52 -101.49
CA ALA A 53 100.20 -1.72 -101.56
C ALA A 53 98.99 -2.45 -100.93
N VAL A 54 98.89 -3.77 -101.10
CA VAL A 54 97.83 -4.59 -100.48
C VAL A 54 98.02 -4.61 -98.95
N LEU A 55 99.23 -4.90 -98.47
CA LEU A 55 99.54 -4.91 -97.04
C LEU A 55 99.33 -3.54 -96.37
N ALA A 56 99.60 -2.43 -97.08
CA ALA A 56 99.31 -1.08 -96.58
C ALA A 56 97.79 -0.82 -96.44
N ALA A 57 96.98 -1.31 -97.39
CA ALA A 57 95.52 -1.21 -97.32
C ALA A 57 94.94 -2.08 -96.18
N GLU A 58 95.46 -3.29 -95.99
CA GLU A 58 95.07 -4.19 -94.90
C GLU A 58 95.45 -3.63 -93.53
N LEU A 59 96.66 -3.08 -93.37
CA LEU A 59 97.08 -2.37 -92.14
C LEU A 59 96.21 -1.13 -91.88
N GLY A 60 95.83 -0.39 -92.93
CA GLY A 60 94.86 0.71 -92.82
C GLY A 60 93.49 0.24 -92.31
N GLN A 61 92.97 -0.87 -92.87
CA GLN A 61 91.68 -1.44 -92.47
C GLN A 61 91.73 -2.03 -91.05
N LEU A 62 92.83 -2.70 -90.66
CA LEU A 62 93.06 -3.20 -89.31
C LEU A 62 93.15 -2.04 -88.31
N ARG A 63 93.85 -0.95 -88.62
CA ARG A 63 93.93 0.23 -87.76
C ARG A 63 92.56 0.91 -87.60
N ALA A 64 91.77 1.02 -88.66
CA ALA A 64 90.40 1.52 -88.60
C ALA A 64 89.49 0.61 -87.74
N LYS A 65 89.61 -0.72 -87.87
CA LYS A 65 88.91 -1.70 -87.02
C LYS A 65 89.33 -1.60 -85.55
N ILE A 66 90.64 -1.43 -85.28
CA ILE A 66 91.17 -1.22 -83.93
C ILE A 66 90.57 0.05 -83.31
N SER A 67 90.64 1.21 -83.98
CA SER A 67 90.09 2.45 -83.40
C SER A 67 88.56 2.47 -83.32
N ALA A 68 87.84 1.74 -84.16
CA ALA A 68 86.41 1.52 -83.99
C ALA A 68 86.10 0.63 -82.75
N LEU A 69 86.94 -0.38 -82.48
CA LEU A 69 86.83 -1.21 -81.27
C LEU A 69 87.24 -0.42 -80.01
N GLU A 70 88.31 0.38 -80.06
CA GLU A 70 88.74 1.28 -78.97
C GLU A 70 87.63 2.27 -78.62
N SER A 71 87.02 2.91 -79.62
CA SER A 71 85.87 3.81 -79.44
C SER A 71 84.69 3.08 -78.80
N ARG A 72 84.35 1.87 -79.27
CA ARG A 72 83.26 1.06 -78.71
C ARG A 72 83.55 0.60 -77.28
N ILE A 73 84.80 0.28 -76.96
CA ILE A 73 85.24 -0.08 -75.59
C ILE A 73 85.18 1.14 -74.67
N ALA A 74 85.55 2.34 -75.15
CA ALA A 74 85.41 3.58 -74.39
C ALA A 74 83.95 3.92 -74.10
N GLU A 75 83.08 3.80 -75.11
CA GLU A 75 81.63 4.00 -75.00
C GLU A 75 80.99 2.98 -74.04
N GLN A 76 81.29 1.69 -74.18
CA GLN A 76 80.82 0.65 -73.25
C GLN A 76 81.34 0.84 -71.82
N ASN A 77 82.58 1.29 -71.62
CA ASN A 77 83.08 1.64 -70.28
C ASN A 77 82.38 2.86 -69.68
N LEU A 78 81.93 3.82 -70.50
CA LEU A 78 81.16 4.96 -70.03
C LEU A 78 79.72 4.54 -69.67
N GLU A 79 79.10 3.71 -70.50
CA GLU A 79 77.80 3.10 -70.22
C GLU A 79 77.82 2.23 -68.95
N LEU A 80 78.87 1.40 -68.76
CA LEU A 80 79.06 0.58 -67.57
C LEU A 80 79.19 1.42 -66.28
N LYS A 81 79.89 2.57 -66.32
CA LYS A 81 79.93 3.50 -65.18
C LYS A 81 78.54 4.05 -64.87
N THR A 82 77.82 4.60 -65.85
CA THR A 82 76.48 5.15 -65.59
C THR A 82 75.49 4.10 -65.08
N LYS A 83 75.62 2.83 -65.49
CA LYS A 83 74.87 1.69 -64.94
C LYS A 83 75.30 1.34 -63.51
N ASN A 84 76.60 1.39 -63.20
CA ASN A 84 77.12 1.18 -61.85
C ASN A 84 76.63 2.26 -60.87
N ASP A 85 76.71 3.53 -61.26
CA ASP A 85 76.23 4.68 -60.48
C ASP A 85 74.72 4.55 -60.22
N ALA A 86 73.95 4.14 -61.25
CA ALA A 86 72.52 3.86 -61.10
C ALA A 86 72.25 2.69 -60.12
N ILE A 87 73.05 1.61 -60.16
CA ILE A 87 72.94 0.49 -59.20
C ILE A 87 73.22 0.96 -57.77
N GLU A 88 74.22 1.83 -57.55
CA GLU A 88 74.52 2.38 -56.21
C GLU A 88 73.36 3.22 -55.67
N THR A 89 72.74 4.07 -56.49
CA THR A 89 71.53 4.81 -56.07
C THR A 89 70.34 3.89 -55.75
N LEU A 90 70.18 2.78 -56.49
CA LEU A 90 69.13 1.80 -56.23
C LEU A 90 69.37 1.01 -54.93
N ASP A 91 70.61 0.61 -54.65
CA ASP A 91 70.98 -0.06 -53.39
C ASP A 91 70.77 0.86 -52.17
N MET A 92 71.10 2.15 -52.29
CA MET A 92 70.78 3.15 -51.26
C MET A 92 69.27 3.24 -51.00
N ILE A 93 68.44 3.29 -52.05
CA ILE A 93 66.97 3.32 -51.93
C ILE A 93 66.43 2.00 -51.34
N VAL A 94 67.01 0.86 -51.70
CA VAL A 94 66.64 -0.45 -51.13
C VAL A 94 66.98 -0.51 -49.65
N LYS A 95 68.15 -0.03 -49.22
CA LYS A 95 68.54 0.07 -47.81
C LYS A 95 67.59 0.98 -47.02
N GLU A 96 67.28 2.17 -47.55
CA GLU A 96 66.35 3.11 -46.89
C GLU A 96 64.93 2.53 -46.75
N LYS A 97 64.41 1.88 -47.80
CA LYS A 97 63.11 1.20 -47.74
C LYS A 97 63.12 -0.01 -46.81
N SER A 98 64.22 -0.77 -46.75
CA SER A 98 64.36 -1.90 -45.82
C SER A 98 64.33 -1.45 -44.36
N GLN A 99 64.99 -0.33 -44.04
CA GLN A 99 64.93 0.29 -42.71
C GLN A 99 63.50 0.75 -42.38
N LYS A 100 62.81 1.42 -43.32
CA LYS A 100 61.40 1.86 -43.15
C LYS A 100 60.45 0.69 -42.93
N ILE A 101 60.62 -0.41 -43.66
CA ILE A 101 59.85 -1.65 -43.46
C ILE A 101 60.09 -2.19 -42.04
N ALA A 102 61.35 -2.31 -41.61
CA ALA A 102 61.69 -2.77 -40.26
C ALA A 102 61.08 -1.89 -39.14
N THR A 103 61.08 -0.56 -39.29
CA THR A 103 60.41 0.33 -38.33
C THR A 103 58.89 0.10 -38.30
N THR A 104 58.23 0.01 -39.46
CA THR A 104 56.78 -0.24 -39.50
C THR A 104 56.40 -1.63 -38.98
N GLN A 105 57.23 -2.64 -39.18
CA GLN A 105 57.02 -3.99 -38.63
C GLN A 105 57.08 -3.99 -37.08
N ASN A 106 58.00 -3.20 -36.51
CA ASN A 106 58.13 -3.02 -35.07
C ASN A 106 56.97 -2.20 -34.47
N GLU A 107 56.46 -1.20 -35.20
CA GLU A 107 55.26 -0.46 -34.80
C GLU A 107 54.00 -1.33 -34.84
N VAL A 108 53.79 -2.10 -35.92
CA VAL A 108 52.66 -3.03 -36.06
C VAL A 108 52.67 -4.08 -34.94
N THR A 109 53.81 -4.70 -34.64
CA THR A 109 53.91 -5.68 -33.54
C THR A 109 53.71 -5.04 -32.17
N SER A 110 54.21 -3.81 -31.94
CA SER A 110 53.94 -3.06 -30.70
C SER A 110 52.46 -2.73 -30.53
N LEU A 111 51.78 -2.30 -31.60
CA LEU A 111 50.35 -1.99 -31.60
C LEU A 111 49.49 -3.25 -31.44
N GLN A 112 49.87 -4.37 -32.07
CA GLN A 112 49.18 -5.65 -31.93
C GLN A 112 49.26 -6.17 -30.48
N ALA A 113 50.43 -6.13 -29.85
CA ALA A 113 50.61 -6.55 -28.45
C ALA A 113 49.89 -5.64 -27.45
N LYS A 114 49.91 -4.31 -27.68
CA LYS A 114 49.12 -3.35 -26.88
C LYS A 114 47.61 -3.58 -27.05
N GLY A 115 47.17 -3.86 -28.28
CA GLY A 115 45.78 -4.15 -28.60
C GLY A 115 45.25 -5.42 -27.95
N SER A 116 46.01 -6.52 -27.97
CA SER A 116 45.61 -7.78 -27.33
C SER A 116 45.54 -7.63 -25.81
N LEU A 117 46.58 -7.07 -25.18
CA LEU A 117 46.62 -6.89 -23.72
C LEU A 117 45.50 -5.96 -23.22
N ALA A 118 45.25 -4.84 -23.89
CA ALA A 118 44.17 -3.93 -23.51
C ALA A 118 42.77 -4.56 -23.69
N ALA A 119 42.57 -5.37 -24.74
CA ALA A 119 41.32 -6.10 -24.94
C ALA A 119 41.11 -7.19 -23.89
N GLU A 120 42.16 -7.93 -23.52
CA GLU A 120 42.12 -9.01 -22.53
C GLU A 120 41.93 -8.49 -21.09
N GLU A 121 42.60 -7.38 -20.74
CA GLU A 121 42.38 -6.71 -19.45
C GLU A 121 40.96 -6.13 -19.33
N GLN A 122 40.40 -5.59 -20.42
CA GLN A 122 39.02 -5.10 -20.45
C GLN A 122 38.00 -6.26 -20.40
N ALA A 123 38.26 -7.37 -21.10
CA ALA A 123 37.40 -8.55 -21.10
C ALA A 123 37.37 -9.27 -19.75
N SER A 124 38.52 -9.40 -19.07
CA SER A 124 38.58 -9.97 -17.72
C SER A 124 37.85 -9.09 -16.68
N LYS A 125 38.00 -7.76 -16.75
CA LYS A 125 37.20 -6.80 -15.95
C LYS A 125 35.69 -6.91 -16.24
N ALA A 126 35.30 -7.12 -17.49
CA ALA A 126 33.89 -7.32 -17.86
C ALA A 126 33.33 -8.64 -17.29
N ASN A 127 34.07 -9.75 -17.41
CA ASN A 127 33.68 -11.05 -16.85
C ASN A 127 33.56 -11.01 -15.31
N ALA A 128 34.48 -10.36 -14.61
CA ALA A 128 34.40 -10.19 -13.16
C ALA A 128 33.09 -9.49 -12.73
N ARG A 129 32.72 -8.41 -13.44
CA ARG A 129 31.45 -7.69 -13.23
C ARG A 129 30.22 -8.54 -13.58
N ALA A 130 30.29 -9.36 -14.63
CA ALA A 130 29.20 -10.25 -15.01
C ALA A 130 28.93 -11.31 -13.92
N ILE A 131 29.98 -11.93 -13.37
CA ILE A 131 29.89 -12.92 -12.28
C ILE A 131 29.31 -12.27 -11.01
N GLU A 132 29.70 -11.04 -10.67
CA GLU A 132 29.14 -10.33 -9.52
C GLU A 132 27.66 -9.98 -9.72
N LEU A 133 27.26 -9.50 -10.91
CA LEU A 133 25.85 -9.24 -11.23
C LEU A 133 25.01 -10.52 -11.22
N GLU A 134 25.54 -11.64 -11.73
CA GLU A 134 24.87 -12.95 -11.67
C GLU A 134 24.64 -13.40 -10.22
N LYS A 135 25.64 -13.25 -9.34
CA LYS A 135 25.54 -13.51 -7.90
C LYS A 135 24.51 -12.60 -7.20
N GLN A 136 24.37 -11.34 -7.64
CA GLN A 136 23.31 -10.45 -7.15
C GLN A 136 21.92 -10.89 -7.64
N ILE A 137 21.78 -11.30 -8.90
CA ILE A 137 20.54 -11.83 -9.48
C ILE A 137 20.10 -13.13 -8.78
N GLU A 138 21.04 -14.04 -8.48
CA GLU A 138 20.82 -15.24 -7.66
C GLU A 138 20.25 -14.91 -6.28
N LYS A 139 20.85 -13.92 -5.59
CA LYS A 139 20.38 -13.49 -4.26
C LYS A 139 18.97 -12.90 -4.35
N LEU A 140 18.73 -11.98 -5.28
CA LEU A 140 17.42 -11.36 -5.48
C LEU A 140 16.33 -12.40 -5.84
N LYS A 141 16.66 -13.44 -6.63
CA LYS A 141 15.75 -14.57 -6.89
C LYS A 141 15.35 -15.30 -5.60
N LYS A 142 16.30 -15.55 -4.69
CA LYS A 142 16.05 -16.21 -3.39
C LYS A 142 15.22 -15.30 -2.46
N ASP A 143 15.56 -14.03 -2.37
CA ASP A 143 14.80 -13.04 -1.59
C ASP A 143 13.33 -12.92 -2.09
N ILE A 144 13.12 -12.95 -3.42
CA ILE A 144 11.78 -12.94 -4.03
C ILE A 144 10.98 -14.22 -3.72
N THR A 145 11.60 -15.41 -3.74
CA THR A 145 10.88 -16.66 -3.40
C THR A 145 10.51 -16.70 -1.92
N GLU A 146 11.39 -16.23 -1.03
CA GLU A 146 11.05 -16.06 0.39
C GLU A 146 9.89 -15.08 0.61
N GLN A 147 9.93 -13.90 -0.02
CA GLN A 147 8.84 -12.92 0.08
C GLN A 147 7.52 -13.47 -0.45
N LYS A 148 7.54 -14.27 -1.52
CA LYS A 148 6.34 -14.94 -2.04
C LYS A 148 5.73 -15.92 -1.03
N ILE A 149 6.55 -16.70 -0.33
CA ILE A 149 6.10 -17.62 0.73
C ILE A 149 5.56 -16.82 1.94
N LYS A 150 6.29 -15.79 2.38
CA LYS A 150 5.87 -14.90 3.48
C LYS A 150 4.55 -14.19 3.16
N LYS A 151 4.34 -13.74 1.91
CA LYS A 151 3.06 -13.19 1.45
C LYS A 151 1.94 -14.22 1.55
N ALA A 152 2.11 -15.43 1.00
CA ALA A 152 1.08 -16.46 1.02
C ALA A 152 0.65 -16.86 2.45
N ALA A 153 1.61 -16.92 3.40
CA ALA A 153 1.32 -17.17 4.81
C ALA A 153 0.51 -16.03 5.47
N LEU A 154 0.81 -14.76 5.14
CA LEU A 154 0.03 -13.61 5.60
C LEU A 154 -1.37 -13.56 4.97
N GLU A 155 -1.49 -13.92 3.70
CA GLU A 155 -2.75 -13.95 2.94
C GLU A 155 -3.70 -15.04 3.49
N ALA A 156 -3.18 -16.23 3.81
CA ALA A 156 -3.92 -17.27 4.53
C ALA A 156 -4.36 -16.80 5.93
N ARG A 157 -3.47 -16.14 6.69
CA ARG A 157 -3.78 -15.60 8.01
C ARG A 157 -4.83 -14.48 7.97
N ALA A 158 -4.85 -13.67 6.91
CA ALA A 158 -5.88 -12.67 6.67
C ALA A 158 -7.24 -13.34 6.39
N GLY A 159 -7.29 -14.32 5.49
CA GLY A 159 -8.51 -15.08 5.20
C GLY A 159 -9.10 -15.79 6.43
N ASP A 160 -8.27 -16.29 7.34
CA ASP A 160 -8.73 -16.86 8.62
C ASP A 160 -9.14 -15.81 9.66
N ALA A 161 -8.63 -14.59 9.59
CA ALA A 161 -9.14 -13.46 10.36
C ALA A 161 -10.51 -13.00 9.85
N ASP A 162 -10.68 -12.89 8.52
CA ASP A 162 -11.96 -12.51 7.89
C ASP A 162 -13.08 -13.50 8.21
N LYS A 163 -12.80 -14.82 8.18
CA LYS A 163 -13.77 -15.85 8.63
C LYS A 163 -14.24 -15.60 10.06
N LYS A 164 -13.32 -15.27 10.98
CA LYS A 164 -13.63 -14.97 12.39
C LYS A 164 -14.41 -13.67 12.54
N VAL A 165 -14.09 -12.64 11.76
CA VAL A 165 -14.86 -11.38 11.71
C VAL A 165 -16.29 -11.63 11.22
N GLN A 166 -16.48 -12.45 10.19
CA GLN A 166 -17.80 -12.84 9.70
C GLN A 166 -18.59 -13.63 10.76
N GLU A 167 -17.97 -14.60 11.43
CA GLU A 167 -18.60 -15.39 12.50
C GLU A 167 -19.02 -14.51 13.69
N LEU A 168 -18.15 -13.58 14.13
CA LEU A 168 -18.44 -12.61 15.17
C LEU A 168 -19.57 -11.65 14.76
N ASN A 169 -19.63 -11.25 13.49
CA ASN A 169 -20.71 -10.41 12.96
C ASN A 169 -22.06 -11.15 12.95
N MET A 170 -22.09 -12.43 12.59
CA MET A 170 -23.31 -13.26 12.70
C MET A 170 -23.77 -13.43 14.16
N LYS A 171 -22.83 -13.62 15.09
CA LYS A 171 -23.11 -13.67 16.53
C LYS A 171 -23.65 -12.34 17.06
N LEU A 172 -23.07 -11.21 16.64
CA LEU A 172 -23.53 -9.86 16.97
C LEU A 172 -24.95 -9.60 16.44
N GLU A 173 -25.24 -9.98 15.18
CA GLU A 173 -26.58 -9.82 14.62
C GLU A 173 -27.63 -10.66 15.37
N LYS A 174 -27.29 -11.91 15.76
CA LYS A 174 -28.17 -12.76 16.58
C LYS A 174 -28.46 -12.13 17.95
N LEU A 175 -27.44 -11.55 18.60
CA LEU A 175 -27.60 -10.83 19.87
C LEU A 175 -28.45 -9.57 19.68
N GLN A 176 -28.25 -8.80 18.60
CA GLN A 176 -29.04 -7.62 18.29
C GLN A 176 -30.53 -7.96 18.07
N ARG A 177 -30.82 -9.05 17.34
CA ARG A 177 -32.20 -9.54 17.13
C ARG A 177 -32.85 -9.90 18.48
N THR A 178 -32.21 -10.75 19.29
CA THR A 178 -32.74 -11.16 20.61
C THR A 178 -32.92 -9.98 21.59
N SER A 179 -32.04 -8.99 21.56
CA SER A 179 -32.21 -7.74 22.33
C SER A 179 -33.41 -6.91 21.85
N SER A 180 -33.65 -6.83 20.54
CA SER A 180 -34.84 -6.16 19.99
C SER A 180 -36.15 -6.88 20.32
N ASP A 181 -36.14 -8.22 20.34
CA ASP A 181 -37.28 -9.04 20.79
C ASP A 181 -37.57 -8.82 22.29
N GLN A 182 -36.53 -8.74 23.12
CA GLN A 182 -36.65 -8.40 24.54
C GLN A 182 -37.22 -6.99 24.75
N LYS A 183 -36.73 -5.96 24.04
CA LYS A 183 -37.29 -4.59 24.12
C LYS A 183 -38.77 -4.58 23.71
N CYS A 184 -39.15 -5.29 22.64
CA CYS A 184 -40.53 -5.44 22.20
C CYS A 184 -41.43 -6.11 23.26
N ARG A 185 -40.93 -7.14 23.97
CA ARG A 185 -41.66 -7.78 25.08
C ARG A 185 -41.84 -6.83 26.26
N ILE A 186 -40.79 -6.11 26.65
CA ILE A 186 -40.81 -5.15 27.77
C ILE A 186 -41.84 -4.04 27.49
N GLN A 187 -41.82 -3.44 26.30
CA GLN A 187 -42.78 -2.40 25.91
C GLN A 187 -44.24 -2.90 25.96
N LYS A 188 -44.50 -4.15 25.57
CA LYS A 188 -45.85 -4.75 25.69
C LYS A 188 -46.29 -4.90 27.15
N THR A 189 -45.39 -5.30 28.06
CA THR A 189 -45.71 -5.36 29.49
C THR A 189 -45.86 -3.99 30.15
N GLU A 190 -45.06 -2.99 29.73
CA GLU A 190 -45.20 -1.60 30.19
C GLU A 190 -46.54 -0.97 29.77
N HIS A 191 -46.99 -1.21 28.54
CA HIS A 191 -48.31 -0.77 28.09
C HIS A 191 -49.45 -1.47 28.82
N ALA A 192 -49.35 -2.79 29.06
CA ALA A 192 -50.35 -3.53 29.82
C ALA A 192 -50.45 -3.06 31.29
N LEU A 193 -49.31 -2.74 31.90
CA LEU A 193 -49.25 -2.16 33.25
C LEU A 193 -49.96 -0.81 33.31
N LYS A 194 -49.64 0.12 32.40
CA LYS A 194 -50.26 1.45 32.35
C LYS A 194 -51.78 1.41 32.17
N VAL A 195 -52.29 0.51 31.32
CA VAL A 195 -53.74 0.32 31.16
C VAL A 195 -54.39 -0.18 32.46
N ALA A 196 -53.72 -1.06 33.21
CA ALA A 196 -54.21 -1.51 34.51
C ALA A 196 -54.14 -0.40 35.59
N GLU A 197 -53.12 0.45 35.57
CA GLU A 197 -53.00 1.63 36.43
C GLU A 197 -54.09 2.68 36.11
N GLU A 198 -54.34 2.96 34.84
CA GLU A 198 -55.38 3.90 34.37
C GLU A 198 -56.80 3.43 34.74
N GLU A 199 -57.12 2.16 34.51
CA GLU A 199 -58.43 1.60 34.92
C GLU A 199 -58.56 1.50 36.45
N LEU A 200 -57.49 1.21 37.21
CA LEU A 200 -57.52 1.25 38.68
C LEU A 200 -57.82 2.66 39.20
N MET A 201 -57.12 3.68 38.68
CA MET A 201 -57.35 5.08 39.05
C MET A 201 -58.77 5.53 38.69
N LYS A 202 -59.29 5.12 37.53
CA LYS A 202 -60.67 5.37 37.10
C LYS A 202 -61.69 4.70 38.03
N VAL A 203 -61.48 3.44 38.42
CA VAL A 203 -62.35 2.74 39.41
C VAL A 203 -62.31 3.43 40.77
N GLN A 204 -61.15 3.89 41.25
CA GLN A 204 -61.05 4.66 42.49
C GLN A 204 -61.78 6.02 42.41
N LEU A 205 -61.66 6.73 41.28
CA LEU A 205 -62.38 7.99 41.04
C LEU A 205 -63.90 7.77 40.92
N GLU A 206 -64.34 6.69 40.28
CA GLU A 206 -65.75 6.32 40.25
C GLU A 206 -66.30 5.92 41.62
N ALA A 207 -65.54 5.15 42.41
CA ALA A 207 -65.93 4.74 43.75
C ALA A 207 -66.04 5.95 44.70
N THR A 208 -65.04 6.85 44.69
CA THR A 208 -65.07 8.08 45.49
C THR A 208 -66.15 9.06 45.01
N ARG A 209 -66.42 9.16 43.71
CA ARG A 209 -67.55 9.94 43.17
C ARG A 209 -68.90 9.37 43.63
N LYS A 210 -69.10 8.05 43.54
CA LYS A 210 -70.32 7.37 44.01
C LYS A 210 -70.48 7.53 45.53
N ALA A 211 -69.41 7.40 46.32
CA ALA A 211 -69.42 7.61 47.75
C ALA A 211 -69.80 9.05 48.15
N LYS A 212 -69.33 10.07 47.42
CA LYS A 212 -69.76 11.47 47.62
C LYS A 212 -71.23 11.68 47.27
N GLN A 213 -71.70 11.19 46.13
CA GLN A 213 -73.12 11.27 45.77
C GLN A 213 -74.02 10.53 46.78
N LEU A 214 -73.55 9.41 47.34
CA LEU A 214 -74.22 8.75 48.46
C LEU A 214 -74.26 9.68 49.69
N GLY A 215 -73.12 10.20 50.16
CA GLY A 215 -73.08 11.12 51.31
C GLY A 215 -73.98 12.36 51.15
N GLU A 216 -73.98 12.98 49.96
CA GLU A 216 -74.76 14.17 49.65
C GLU A 216 -76.28 13.89 49.58
N VAL A 217 -76.70 12.83 48.87
CA VAL A 217 -78.13 12.47 48.72
C VAL A 217 -78.72 11.93 50.03
N HIS A 218 -77.91 11.29 50.88
CA HIS A 218 -78.39 10.54 52.03
C HIS A 218 -78.20 11.26 53.38
N GLY A 219 -77.50 12.40 53.40
CA GLY A 219 -77.25 13.19 54.62
C GLY A 219 -78.50 13.73 55.34
N ALA A 220 -79.67 13.73 54.68
CA ALA A 220 -80.95 14.08 55.28
C ALA A 220 -82.15 13.25 54.77
N TRP A 221 -81.92 12.20 53.97
CA TRP A 221 -82.99 11.48 53.25
C TRP A 221 -82.90 9.94 53.32
N LEU A 222 -82.10 9.38 54.23
CA LEU A 222 -82.30 7.97 54.63
C LEU A 222 -83.47 7.86 55.62
N PRO A 223 -84.54 7.10 55.31
CA PRO A 223 -85.48 6.66 56.33
C PRO A 223 -84.74 5.89 57.42
N PRO A 224 -85.12 5.99 58.71
CA PRO A 224 -84.41 5.33 59.80
C PRO A 224 -84.20 3.82 59.59
N TRP A 225 -85.18 3.13 58.98
CA TRP A 225 -85.08 1.70 58.67
C TRP A 225 -83.99 1.37 57.64
N LEU A 226 -83.74 2.26 56.67
CA LEU A 226 -82.72 2.07 55.65
C LEU A 226 -81.33 2.50 56.16
N ALA A 227 -81.27 3.49 57.06
CA ALA A 227 -80.05 3.80 57.81
C ALA A 227 -79.61 2.63 58.70
N THR A 228 -80.53 1.99 59.43
CA THR A 228 -80.22 0.77 60.21
C THR A 228 -79.85 -0.42 59.32
N HIS A 229 -80.48 -0.58 58.14
CA HIS A 229 -80.12 -1.65 57.21
C HIS A 229 -78.76 -1.41 56.54
N ALA A 230 -78.40 -0.16 56.25
CA ALA A 230 -77.05 0.22 55.79
C ALA A 230 -76.00 -0.02 56.88
N ALA A 231 -76.28 0.34 58.14
CA ALA A 231 -75.40 0.06 59.27
C ALA A 231 -75.20 -1.46 59.47
N HIS A 232 -76.28 -2.24 59.44
CA HIS A 232 -76.21 -3.69 59.62
C HIS A 232 -75.52 -4.41 58.44
N THR A 233 -75.71 -3.95 57.20
CA THR A 233 -74.96 -4.51 56.06
C THR A 233 -73.48 -4.11 56.07
N MET A 234 -73.13 -2.91 56.54
CA MET A 234 -71.74 -2.53 56.81
C MET A 234 -71.12 -3.36 57.95
N GLU A 235 -71.88 -3.64 59.00
CA GLU A 235 -71.49 -4.51 60.12
C GLU A 235 -71.23 -5.95 59.65
N VAL A 236 -72.15 -6.55 58.89
CA VAL A 236 -71.97 -7.88 58.28
C VAL A 236 -70.75 -7.92 57.35
N MET A 237 -70.56 -6.90 56.50
CA MET A 237 -69.38 -6.80 55.63
C MET A 237 -68.07 -6.61 56.41
N SER A 238 -68.10 -5.86 57.53
CA SER A 238 -66.96 -5.69 58.42
C SER A 238 -66.62 -7.00 59.16
N ASN A 239 -67.63 -7.72 59.62
CA ASN A 239 -67.45 -9.03 60.27
C ASN A 239 -66.87 -10.04 59.28
N TYR A 240 -67.43 -10.15 58.07
CA TYR A 240 -66.90 -11.03 57.02
C TYR A 240 -65.47 -10.64 56.57
N TRP A 241 -65.16 -9.34 56.53
CA TRP A 241 -63.79 -8.88 56.33
C TRP A 241 -62.86 -9.31 57.47
N ASN A 242 -63.28 -9.18 58.73
CA ASN A 242 -62.47 -9.55 59.90
C ASN A 242 -62.31 -11.08 60.04
N GLU A 243 -63.32 -11.87 59.70
CA GLU A 243 -63.34 -13.34 59.78
C GLU A 243 -62.57 -14.01 58.63
N HIS A 244 -62.56 -13.42 57.44
CA HIS A 244 -62.00 -14.07 56.24
C HIS A 244 -61.00 -13.21 55.46
N GLY A 245 -61.32 -11.93 55.19
CA GLY A 245 -60.48 -11.05 54.37
C GLY A 245 -59.13 -10.71 55.03
N LYS A 246 -59.20 -10.22 56.27
CA LYS A 246 -58.04 -9.85 57.10
C LYS A 246 -57.09 -11.02 57.36
N PRO A 247 -57.50 -12.20 57.88
CA PRO A 247 -56.58 -13.31 58.10
C PRO A 247 -55.96 -13.85 56.80
N ALA A 248 -56.64 -13.76 55.65
CA ALA A 248 -56.04 -14.10 54.36
C ALA A 248 -54.95 -13.09 53.94
N PHE A 249 -55.18 -11.80 54.16
CA PHE A 249 -54.20 -10.73 53.90
C PHE A 249 -52.99 -10.80 54.84
N ASP A 250 -53.23 -11.01 56.14
CA ASP A 250 -52.18 -11.18 57.15
C ASP A 250 -51.33 -12.43 56.86
N SER A 251 -51.96 -13.55 56.43
CA SER A 251 -51.25 -14.76 55.99
C SER A 251 -50.40 -14.53 54.72
N PHE A 252 -50.85 -13.67 53.80
CA PHE A 252 -50.07 -13.29 52.62
C PHE A 252 -48.85 -12.44 53.00
N LEU A 253 -49.02 -11.42 53.85
CA LEU A 253 -47.92 -10.59 54.36
C LEU A 253 -46.91 -11.43 55.14
N GLN A 254 -47.38 -12.34 56.00
CA GLN A 254 -46.52 -13.27 56.73
C GLN A 254 -45.68 -14.11 55.76
N LYS A 255 -46.30 -14.79 54.78
CA LYS A 255 -45.58 -15.62 53.79
C LYS A 255 -44.58 -14.82 52.95
N ALA A 256 -44.90 -13.56 52.60
CA ALA A 256 -43.97 -12.67 51.91
C ALA A 256 -42.75 -12.35 52.80
N SER A 257 -42.98 -12.03 54.09
CA SER A 257 -41.91 -11.77 55.05
C SER A 257 -41.03 -13.00 55.31
N GLU A 258 -41.62 -14.18 55.48
CA GLU A 258 -40.94 -15.46 55.64
C GLU A 258 -40.05 -15.78 54.44
N LYS A 259 -40.53 -15.55 53.21
CA LYS A 259 -39.74 -15.78 51.99
C LYS A 259 -38.60 -14.78 51.85
N SER A 260 -38.78 -13.52 52.25
CA SER A 260 -37.68 -12.54 52.29
C SER A 260 -36.61 -12.90 53.34
N ALA A 261 -37.02 -13.36 54.52
CA ALA A 261 -36.12 -13.84 55.57
C ALA A 261 -35.39 -15.13 55.16
N GLN A 262 -36.06 -16.04 54.47
CA GLN A 262 -35.49 -17.27 53.92
C GLN A 262 -34.46 -16.96 52.82
N ALA A 263 -34.73 -15.99 51.94
CA ALA A 263 -33.77 -15.49 50.96
C ALA A 263 -32.54 -14.82 51.62
N LYS A 264 -32.75 -14.02 52.68
CA LYS A 264 -31.65 -13.43 53.46
C LYS A 264 -30.76 -14.52 54.07
N LYS A 265 -31.33 -15.49 54.79
CA LYS A 265 -30.59 -16.62 55.40
C LYS A 265 -29.86 -17.50 54.38
N TRP A 266 -30.35 -17.58 53.13
CA TRP A 266 -29.65 -18.27 52.06
C TRP A 266 -28.44 -17.47 51.55
N ALA A 267 -28.57 -16.15 51.41
CA ALA A 267 -27.48 -15.28 50.95
C ALA A 267 -26.36 -15.10 52.00
N GLU A 268 -26.71 -15.08 53.28
CA GLU A 268 -25.82 -14.82 54.43
C GLU A 268 -24.53 -15.69 54.45
N PRO A 269 -24.57 -17.04 54.37
CA PRO A 269 -23.36 -17.86 54.35
C PRO A 269 -22.55 -17.70 53.06
N HIS A 270 -23.18 -17.38 51.92
CA HIS A 270 -22.48 -17.10 50.67
C HIS A 270 -21.78 -15.75 50.70
N LEU A 271 -22.39 -14.73 51.32
CA LEU A 271 -21.82 -13.40 51.53
C LEU A 271 -20.61 -13.47 52.48
N GLU A 272 -20.73 -14.16 53.61
CA GLU A 272 -19.62 -14.35 54.54
C GLU A 272 -18.51 -15.25 53.96
N THR A 273 -18.84 -16.24 53.12
CA THR A 273 -17.83 -16.98 52.34
C THR A 273 -17.10 -16.08 51.33
N ALA A 274 -17.80 -15.13 50.69
CA ALA A 274 -17.17 -14.14 49.81
C ALA A 274 -16.26 -13.18 50.60
N LYS A 275 -16.71 -12.70 51.76
CA LYS A 275 -15.96 -11.81 52.66
C LYS A 275 -14.72 -12.48 53.24
N THR A 276 -14.80 -13.74 53.65
CA THR A 276 -13.69 -14.47 54.29
C THR A 276 -12.71 -15.11 53.32
N LYS A 277 -13.17 -15.78 52.26
CA LYS A 277 -12.29 -16.51 51.32
C LYS A 277 -11.92 -15.70 50.08
N TRP A 278 -12.89 -15.02 49.47
CA TRP A 278 -12.68 -14.39 48.17
C TRP A 278 -12.13 -12.97 48.25
N MET A 279 -12.54 -12.15 49.21
CA MET A 279 -12.02 -10.78 49.37
C MET A 279 -10.49 -10.72 49.60
N PRO A 280 -9.85 -11.51 50.49
CA PRO A 280 -8.40 -11.45 50.65
C PRO A 280 -7.66 -11.95 49.41
N VAL A 281 -8.09 -13.07 48.81
CA VAL A 281 -7.50 -13.61 47.58
C VAL A 281 -7.64 -12.61 46.42
N ALA A 282 -8.79 -11.96 46.28
CA ALA A 282 -9.00 -10.92 45.28
C ALA A 282 -8.07 -9.72 45.51
N LYS A 283 -7.97 -9.21 46.76
CA LYS A 283 -7.05 -8.11 47.10
C LYS A 283 -5.59 -8.47 46.80
N GLU A 284 -5.13 -9.66 47.19
CA GLU A 284 -3.77 -10.13 46.93
C GLU A 284 -3.49 -10.29 45.42
N LYS A 285 -4.41 -10.92 44.67
CA LYS A 285 -4.29 -11.05 43.21
C LYS A 285 -4.31 -9.69 42.50
N LEU A 286 -5.09 -8.72 42.97
CA LEU A 286 -5.14 -7.37 42.39
C LEU A 286 -3.87 -6.57 42.70
N VAL A 287 -3.31 -6.69 43.91
CA VAL A 287 -1.99 -6.11 44.27
C VAL A 287 -0.87 -6.74 43.43
N ASN A 288 -0.85 -8.07 43.29
CA ASN A 288 0.12 -8.77 42.44
C ASN A 288 -0.05 -8.43 40.95
N LEU A 289 -1.29 -8.31 40.45
CA LEU A 289 -1.57 -7.83 39.09
C LEU A 289 -1.05 -6.40 38.90
N LYS A 290 -1.30 -5.49 39.85
CA LYS A 290 -0.81 -4.10 39.81
C LYS A 290 0.72 -4.03 39.84
N LYS A 291 1.38 -4.86 40.66
CA LYS A 291 2.84 -4.98 40.73
C LYS A 291 3.44 -5.49 39.41
N ASN A 292 2.84 -6.53 38.84
CA ASN A 292 3.34 -7.16 37.61
C ASN A 292 3.01 -6.34 36.35
N ALA A 293 1.86 -5.67 36.29
CA ALA A 293 1.46 -4.84 35.15
C ALA A 293 2.22 -3.51 35.10
N LYS A 294 2.62 -2.92 36.24
CA LYS A 294 3.33 -1.64 36.30
C LYS A 294 4.55 -1.55 35.34
N PRO A 295 5.52 -2.49 35.34
CA PRO A 295 6.66 -2.42 34.41
C PRO A 295 6.25 -2.58 32.93
N TYR A 296 5.23 -3.39 32.62
CA TYR A 296 4.75 -3.50 31.23
C TYR A 296 4.04 -2.21 30.77
N VAL A 297 3.24 -1.58 31.62
CA VAL A 297 2.61 -0.29 31.31
C VAL A 297 3.65 0.80 31.12
N GLN A 298 4.69 0.85 31.97
CA GLN A 298 5.81 1.78 31.81
C GLN A 298 6.57 1.52 30.50
N MET A 299 7.06 0.30 30.24
CA MET A 299 7.77 -0.04 29.01
C MET A 299 6.93 0.20 27.74
N VAL A 300 5.62 -0.07 27.77
CA VAL A 300 4.73 0.23 26.64
C VAL A 300 4.55 1.74 26.48
N SER A 301 4.42 2.51 27.57
CA SER A 301 4.34 3.98 27.49
C SER A 301 5.62 4.59 26.92
N GLU A 302 6.79 4.16 27.41
CA GLU A 302 8.11 4.60 26.95
C GLU A 302 8.31 4.27 25.46
N LYS A 303 8.11 3.01 25.06
CA LYS A 303 8.22 2.61 23.65
C LYS A 303 7.16 3.25 22.75
N SER A 304 5.96 3.55 23.27
CA SER A 304 4.96 4.30 22.51
C SER A 304 5.37 5.77 22.30
N LEU A 305 6.08 6.37 23.27
CA LEU A 305 6.63 7.70 23.17
C LEU A 305 7.79 7.74 22.16
N GLU A 306 8.72 6.77 22.22
CA GLU A 306 9.82 6.61 21.26
C GLU A 306 9.30 6.40 19.83
N VAL A 307 8.34 5.48 19.63
CA VAL A 307 7.72 5.23 18.32
C VAL A 307 6.94 6.45 17.83
N TYR A 308 6.26 7.19 18.71
CA TYR A 308 5.59 8.43 18.33
C TYR A 308 6.57 9.56 17.97
N GLN A 309 7.67 9.71 18.71
CA GLN A 309 8.71 10.70 18.43
C GLN A 309 9.41 10.38 17.10
N THR A 310 9.94 9.17 16.93
CA THR A 310 10.60 8.74 15.68
C THR A 310 9.68 8.81 14.45
N SER A 311 8.40 8.46 14.57
CA SER A 311 7.44 8.63 13.47
C SER A 311 7.08 10.10 13.24
N SER A 312 6.96 10.94 14.27
CA SER A 312 6.80 12.38 14.12
C SER A 312 8.00 13.02 13.43
N ASP A 313 9.22 12.68 13.83
CA ASP A 313 10.47 13.19 13.26
C ASP A 313 10.66 12.72 11.82
N PHE A 314 10.30 11.47 11.49
CA PHE A 314 10.30 10.94 10.12
C PHE A 314 9.23 11.62 9.24
N ILE A 315 8.03 11.87 9.76
CA ILE A 315 6.94 12.51 9.01
C ILE A 315 7.19 14.02 8.84
N ARG A 316 7.87 14.70 9.78
CA ARG A 316 8.10 16.14 9.77
C ARG A 316 8.67 16.69 8.44
N PRO A 317 9.77 16.15 7.86
CA PRO A 317 10.28 16.64 6.57
C PRO A 317 9.29 16.40 5.42
N HIS A 318 8.57 15.27 5.41
CA HIS A 318 7.55 15.01 4.41
C HIS A 318 6.34 15.95 4.53
N LEU A 319 5.93 16.30 5.74
CA LEU A 319 4.86 17.26 6.02
C LEU A 319 5.28 18.69 5.65
N VAL A 320 6.53 19.08 5.94
CA VAL A 320 7.08 20.38 5.52
C VAL A 320 7.17 20.47 4.00
N ASN A 321 7.67 19.43 3.32
CA ASN A 321 7.71 19.40 1.85
C ASN A 321 6.30 19.41 1.24
N ALA A 322 5.34 18.66 1.80
CA ALA A 322 3.95 18.69 1.35
C ALA A 322 3.33 20.08 1.53
N HIS A 323 3.62 20.78 2.63
CA HIS A 323 3.22 22.17 2.81
C HIS A 323 3.90 23.11 1.82
N GLN A 324 5.21 23.00 1.58
CA GLN A 324 5.94 23.84 0.61
C GLN A 324 5.43 23.66 -0.83
N VAL A 325 5.09 22.42 -1.22
CA VAL A 325 4.51 22.13 -2.54
C VAL A 325 3.05 22.61 -2.64
N ALA A 326 2.26 22.48 -1.57
CA ALA A 326 0.85 22.85 -1.58
C ALA A 326 0.60 24.36 -1.35
N ASP A 327 1.46 25.06 -0.61
CA ASP A 327 1.28 26.49 -0.30
C ASP A 327 1.13 27.38 -1.53
N PRO A 328 1.94 27.31 -2.62
CA PRO A 328 1.70 28.13 -3.81
C PRO A 328 0.29 27.91 -4.40
N TYR A 329 -0.19 26.66 -4.49
CA TYR A 329 -1.56 26.37 -4.92
C TYR A 329 -2.61 26.89 -3.93
N PHE A 330 -2.37 26.81 -2.62
CA PHE A 330 -3.26 27.38 -1.61
C PHE A 330 -3.28 28.91 -1.67
N GLN A 331 -2.15 29.59 -1.87
CA GLN A 331 -2.10 31.04 -2.04
C GLN A 331 -2.76 31.47 -3.35
N GLU A 332 -2.65 30.70 -4.43
CA GLU A 332 -3.34 30.96 -5.70
C GLU A 332 -4.86 30.74 -5.59
N ALA A 333 -5.29 29.61 -5.04
CA ALA A 333 -6.69 29.35 -4.73
C ALA A 333 -7.27 30.41 -3.77
N LYS A 334 -6.46 30.92 -2.83
CA LYS A 334 -6.81 32.02 -1.92
C LYS A 334 -6.86 33.38 -2.62
N LYS A 335 -6.02 33.66 -3.62
CA LYS A 335 -6.13 34.85 -4.49
C LYS A 335 -7.43 34.81 -5.30
N LEU A 336 -7.73 33.67 -5.91
CA LEU A 336 -8.94 33.46 -6.73
C LEU A 336 -10.23 33.48 -5.90
N SER A 337 -10.23 32.83 -4.74
CA SER A 337 -11.42 32.77 -3.86
C SER A 337 -11.64 34.02 -3.02
N LYS A 338 -10.58 34.80 -2.69
CA LYS A 338 -10.71 36.05 -1.90
C LYS A 338 -11.84 36.97 -2.36
N PRO A 339 -11.89 37.44 -3.63
CA PRO A 339 -12.93 38.36 -4.06
C PRO A 339 -14.34 37.78 -3.90
N TYR A 340 -14.55 36.49 -4.13
CA TYR A 340 -15.84 35.84 -3.93
C TYR A 340 -16.19 35.66 -2.44
N ILE A 341 -15.21 35.30 -1.60
CA ILE A 341 -15.37 35.20 -0.14
C ILE A 341 -15.65 36.60 0.44
N ASP A 342 -14.97 37.63 -0.01
CA ASP A 342 -15.16 39.03 0.42
C ASP A 342 -16.50 39.59 -0.09
N GLN A 343 -16.95 39.23 -1.31
CA GLN A 343 -18.30 39.52 -1.81
C GLN A 343 -19.39 38.84 -0.95
N ILE A 344 -19.26 37.53 -0.68
CA ILE A 344 -20.20 36.80 0.19
C ILE A 344 -20.16 37.38 1.62
N ALA A 345 -18.99 37.69 2.15
CA ALA A 345 -18.83 38.25 3.49
C ALA A 345 -19.40 39.67 3.60
N THR A 346 -19.28 40.51 2.56
CA THR A 346 -19.87 41.86 2.52
C THR A 346 -21.39 41.83 2.31
N ALA A 347 -21.88 41.03 1.36
CA ALA A 347 -23.32 40.83 1.14
C ALA A 347 -24.01 40.22 2.37
N THR A 348 -23.40 39.25 3.04
CA THR A 348 -23.99 38.62 4.25
C THR A 348 -23.74 39.45 5.52
N LYS A 349 -22.83 40.44 5.51
CA LYS A 349 -22.52 41.35 6.65
C LYS A 349 -23.76 42.00 7.27
N PRO A 350 -24.69 42.64 6.53
CA PRO A 350 -25.93 43.18 7.09
C PRO A 350 -26.85 42.09 7.64
N HIS A 351 -26.96 40.93 7.00
CA HIS A 351 -27.81 39.82 7.46
C HIS A 351 -27.28 39.19 8.76
N VAL A 352 -25.98 38.91 8.84
CA VAL A 352 -25.32 38.43 10.08
C VAL A 352 -25.42 39.48 11.19
N LYS A 353 -25.24 40.77 10.89
CA LYS A 353 -25.50 41.84 11.87
C LYS A 353 -26.95 41.82 12.36
N LYS A 354 -27.94 41.76 11.46
CA LYS A 354 -29.38 41.73 11.78
C LYS A 354 -29.73 40.53 12.65
N ILE A 355 -29.28 39.32 12.28
CA ILE A 355 -29.44 38.09 13.06
C ILE A 355 -28.76 38.22 14.44
N ARG A 356 -27.54 38.77 14.51
CA ARG A 356 -26.82 38.98 15.78
C ARG A 356 -27.52 40.02 16.67
N THR A 357 -28.21 41.01 16.11
CA THR A 357 -29.03 41.96 16.88
C THR A 357 -30.37 41.40 17.34
N THR A 358 -31.08 40.61 16.52
CA THR A 358 -32.35 39.98 16.91
C THR A 358 -32.15 38.82 17.87
N LEU A 359 -31.06 38.05 17.73
CA LEU A 359 -30.73 36.94 18.63
C LEU A 359 -30.12 37.40 19.96
N LYS A 360 -29.49 38.59 20.01
CA LYS A 360 -28.87 39.20 21.21
C LYS A 360 -29.68 39.04 22.51
N PRO A 361 -30.99 39.40 22.57
CA PRO A 361 -31.82 39.20 23.76
C PRO A 361 -32.02 37.71 24.11
N TYR A 362 -32.23 36.85 23.11
CA TYR A 362 -32.36 35.40 23.31
C TYR A 362 -31.06 34.78 23.82
N THR A 363 -29.89 35.19 23.31
CA THR A 363 -28.58 34.75 23.83
C THR A 363 -28.35 35.24 25.27
N LYS A 364 -28.80 36.44 25.63
CA LYS A 364 -28.74 36.92 27.03
C LYS A 364 -29.65 36.09 27.94
N ARG A 365 -30.90 35.81 27.51
CA ARG A 365 -31.85 34.98 28.27
C ARG A 365 -31.36 33.53 28.41
N ALA A 366 -30.89 32.92 27.34
CA ALA A 366 -30.34 31.57 27.33
C ALA A 366 -29.12 31.45 28.26
N ARG A 367 -28.20 32.43 28.25
CA ARG A 367 -27.07 32.45 29.19
C ARG A 367 -27.53 32.56 30.66
N HIS A 368 -28.56 33.35 30.95
CA HIS A 368 -29.08 33.49 32.31
C HIS A 368 -29.73 32.20 32.80
N VAL A 369 -30.61 31.59 32.00
CA VAL A 369 -31.24 30.29 32.31
C VAL A 369 -30.19 29.18 32.43
N TYR A 370 -29.18 29.17 31.58
CA TYR A 370 -28.06 28.21 31.67
C TYR A 370 -27.19 28.46 32.91
N GLY A 371 -26.98 29.71 33.32
CA GLY A 371 -26.33 30.05 34.59
C GLY A 371 -27.10 29.50 35.79
N GLN A 372 -28.40 29.79 35.89
CA GLN A 372 -29.28 29.27 36.93
C GLN A 372 -29.34 27.72 36.92
N PHE A 373 -29.31 27.10 35.74
CA PHE A 373 -29.23 25.65 35.60
C PHE A 373 -27.87 25.10 36.09
N LEU A 374 -26.75 25.76 35.79
CA LEU A 374 -25.44 25.36 36.32
C LEU A 374 -25.37 25.54 37.84
N GLU A 375 -25.83 26.67 38.38
CA GLU A 375 -25.90 26.93 39.82
C GLU A 375 -26.70 25.84 40.54
N THR A 376 -27.94 25.60 40.10
CA THR A 376 -28.79 24.54 40.68
C THR A 376 -28.22 23.13 40.48
N ALA A 377 -27.62 22.83 39.32
CA ALA A 377 -26.91 21.57 39.11
C ALA A 377 -25.72 21.42 40.06
N THR A 378 -24.95 22.48 40.35
CA THR A 378 -23.83 22.42 41.32
C THR A 378 -24.32 22.25 42.77
N THR A 379 -25.43 22.88 43.16
CA THR A 379 -25.99 22.64 44.52
C THR A 379 -26.55 21.23 44.66
N TYR A 380 -27.26 20.72 43.65
CA TYR A 380 -27.71 19.31 43.64
C TYR A 380 -26.54 18.33 43.54
N HIS A 381 -25.44 18.69 42.88
CA HIS A 381 -24.22 17.88 42.84
C HIS A 381 -23.61 17.75 44.24
N GLN A 382 -23.42 18.88 44.94
CA GLN A 382 -22.91 18.90 46.30
C GLN A 382 -23.82 18.15 47.27
N GLN A 383 -25.15 18.31 47.14
CA GLN A 383 -26.12 17.55 47.93
C GLN A 383 -26.05 16.05 47.64
N ALA A 384 -25.98 15.65 46.35
CA ALA A 384 -25.82 14.26 45.95
C ALA A 384 -24.49 13.68 46.45
N GLN A 385 -23.38 14.43 46.37
CA GLN A 385 -22.09 14.02 46.96
C GLN A 385 -22.21 13.78 48.46
N ALA A 386 -22.90 14.65 49.21
CA ALA A 386 -23.11 14.48 50.64
C ALA A 386 -23.94 13.22 50.95
N THR A 387 -25.11 13.04 50.31
CA THR A 387 -25.97 11.86 50.50
C THR A 387 -25.29 10.56 50.06
N ILE A 388 -24.55 10.58 48.95
CA ILE A 388 -23.78 9.42 48.47
C ILE A 388 -22.64 9.11 49.44
N SER A 389 -21.90 10.11 49.93
CA SER A 389 -20.82 9.91 50.90
C SER A 389 -21.35 9.29 52.19
N ASP A 390 -22.44 9.81 52.75
CA ASP A 390 -23.09 9.30 53.96
C ASP A 390 -23.56 7.85 53.76
N TYR A 391 -24.33 7.57 52.69
CA TYR A 391 -24.78 6.22 52.36
C TYR A 391 -23.62 5.21 52.18
N LEU A 392 -22.54 5.62 51.50
CA LEU A 392 -21.36 4.77 51.32
C LEU A 392 -20.57 4.56 52.63
N HIS A 393 -20.62 5.50 53.57
CA HIS A 393 -20.03 5.37 54.91
C HIS A 393 -20.85 4.47 55.85
N GLN A 394 -22.17 4.47 55.73
CA GLN A 394 -23.10 3.65 56.54
C GLN A 394 -22.94 2.14 56.27
N HIS A 395 -22.52 1.74 55.07
CA HIS A 395 -22.29 0.34 54.72
C HIS A 395 -20.79 -0.04 54.77
N GLU A 396 -20.42 -1.00 55.62
CA GLU A 396 -19.02 -1.44 55.82
C GLU A 396 -18.29 -1.83 54.52
N PHE A 397 -19.01 -2.44 53.57
CA PHE A 397 -18.46 -2.88 52.28
C PHE A 397 -18.07 -1.71 51.38
N THR A 398 -18.86 -0.65 51.33
CA THR A 398 -18.61 0.53 50.47
C THR A 398 -17.67 1.53 51.12
N LYS A 399 -17.59 1.57 52.46
CA LYS A 399 -16.69 2.44 53.21
C LYS A 399 -15.21 2.30 52.79
N GLN A 400 -14.80 1.12 52.32
CA GLN A 400 -13.44 0.86 51.81
C GLN A 400 -13.18 1.43 50.39
N PHE A 401 -14.21 1.93 49.71
CA PHE A 401 -14.15 2.50 48.36
C PHE A 401 -14.51 3.99 48.30
N VAL A 402 -14.79 4.63 49.45
CA VAL A 402 -15.05 6.08 49.50
C VAL A 402 -13.77 6.85 49.25
N THR A 403 -13.54 7.18 47.99
CA THR A 403 -12.62 8.22 47.54
C THR A 403 -13.43 9.43 47.10
N GLU A 404 -12.91 10.64 47.33
CA GLU A 404 -13.58 11.89 46.94
C GLU A 404 -13.89 11.91 45.43
N GLU A 405 -12.97 11.38 44.62
CA GLU A 405 -13.15 11.16 43.18
C GLU A 405 -14.36 10.26 42.87
N LEU A 406 -14.50 9.09 43.52
CA LEU A 406 -15.62 8.18 43.26
C LEU A 406 -16.97 8.81 43.62
N VAL A 407 -17.03 9.51 44.76
CA VAL A 407 -18.23 10.25 45.18
C VAL A 407 -18.58 11.35 44.17
N TRP A 408 -17.58 12.09 43.67
CA TRP A 408 -17.75 13.10 42.63
C TRP A 408 -18.23 12.50 41.30
N TYR A 409 -17.67 11.38 40.84
CA TYR A 409 -18.12 10.72 39.62
C TYR A 409 -19.54 10.13 39.76
N LEU A 410 -19.90 9.57 40.92
CA LEU A 410 -21.22 8.97 41.13
C LEU A 410 -22.33 10.02 41.26
N ALA A 411 -22.06 11.14 41.93
CA ALA A 411 -22.96 12.30 41.93
C ALA A 411 -23.12 12.91 40.53
N SER A 412 -22.02 13.02 39.76
CA SER A 412 -22.07 13.48 38.36
C SER A 412 -22.94 12.57 37.50
N ALA A 413 -22.79 11.25 37.65
CA ALA A 413 -23.59 10.27 36.92
C ALA A 413 -25.09 10.37 37.26
N LEU A 414 -25.43 10.58 38.54
CA LEU A 414 -26.81 10.77 39.00
C LEU A 414 -27.48 11.99 38.36
N LEU A 415 -26.75 13.09 38.17
CA LEU A 415 -27.25 14.29 37.49
C LEU A 415 -27.32 14.17 35.97
N VAL A 416 -26.34 13.49 35.34
CA VAL A 416 -26.29 13.35 33.88
C VAL A 416 -27.31 12.33 33.35
N MET A 417 -27.65 11.30 34.13
CA MET A 417 -28.60 10.26 33.71
C MET A 417 -29.98 10.81 33.26
N PRO A 418 -30.70 11.65 34.04
CA PRO A 418 -31.97 12.24 33.59
C PRO A 418 -31.82 13.08 32.31
N VAL A 419 -30.74 13.86 32.19
CA VAL A 419 -30.48 14.70 31.01
C VAL A 419 -30.22 13.83 29.78
N PHE A 420 -29.50 12.72 29.92
CA PHE A 420 -29.23 11.76 28.85
C PHE A 420 -30.49 11.00 28.41
N ILE A 421 -31.37 10.64 29.35
CA ILE A 421 -32.68 10.02 29.06
C ILE A 421 -33.57 11.01 28.30
N LEU A 422 -33.66 12.27 28.74
CA LEU A 422 -34.41 13.31 28.02
C LEU A 422 -33.82 13.59 26.63
N TYR A 423 -32.50 13.66 26.50
CA TYR A 423 -31.81 13.85 25.22
C TYR A 423 -32.05 12.69 24.23
N THR A 424 -32.00 11.44 24.70
CA THR A 424 -32.27 10.27 23.85
C THR A 424 -33.74 10.19 23.43
N LEU A 425 -34.69 10.49 24.34
CA LEU A 425 -36.10 10.61 24.00
C LEU A 425 -36.36 11.73 22.98
N LEU A 426 -35.73 12.90 23.13
CA LEU A 426 -35.82 14.00 22.17
C LEU A 426 -35.25 13.60 20.79
N ILE A 427 -34.18 12.81 20.74
CA ILE A 427 -33.64 12.26 19.48
C ILE A 427 -34.58 11.24 18.83
N GLU A 428 -35.26 10.39 19.61
CA GLU A 428 -36.25 9.45 19.05
C GLU A 428 -37.51 10.19 18.56
N ILE A 429 -37.96 11.23 19.27
CA ILE A 429 -39.14 12.05 18.90
C ILE A 429 -38.87 12.96 17.70
N PHE A 430 -37.80 13.76 17.71
CA PHE A 430 -37.40 14.64 16.60
C PHE A 430 -36.57 13.88 15.53
N GLY A 431 -36.80 12.57 15.39
CA GLY A 431 -35.96 11.64 14.65
C GLY A 431 -35.58 12.12 13.25
N ILE A 432 -34.35 12.62 13.12
CA ILE A 432 -33.68 12.81 11.83
C ILE A 432 -33.76 11.47 11.11
N LYS A 433 -34.58 11.41 10.05
CA LYS A 433 -34.92 10.17 9.35
C LYS A 433 -33.64 9.46 8.91
N LYS A 434 -33.21 8.45 9.68
CA LYS A 434 -32.12 7.54 9.30
C LYS A 434 -32.50 6.96 7.95
N GLN A 435 -31.88 7.45 6.87
CA GLN A 435 -32.21 6.97 5.54
C GLN A 435 -31.91 5.48 5.48
N LYS A 436 -32.96 4.67 5.39
CA LYS A 436 -32.83 3.25 5.06
C LYS A 436 -32.13 3.19 3.71
N LYS A 437 -30.84 2.82 3.70
CA LYS A 437 -30.10 2.56 2.46
C LYS A 437 -30.98 1.63 1.61
N LYS A 438 -31.39 2.09 0.43
CA LYS A 438 -32.13 1.25 -0.51
C LYS A 438 -31.21 0.10 -0.90
N THR A 439 -31.42 -1.08 -0.35
CA THR A 439 -30.85 -2.31 -0.91
C THR A 439 -31.32 -2.42 -2.35
N SER A 440 -30.38 -2.60 -3.27
CA SER A 440 -30.67 -2.77 -4.70
C SER A 440 -31.54 -4.01 -4.88
N ARG A 441 -32.82 -3.79 -5.20
CA ARG A 441 -33.81 -4.86 -5.34
C ARG A 441 -33.56 -5.60 -6.64
N SER A 442 -32.70 -6.61 -6.58
CA SER A 442 -32.34 -7.45 -7.72
C SER A 442 -33.58 -7.96 -8.45
N SER A 443 -33.69 -7.63 -9.73
CA SER A 443 -34.81 -8.00 -10.58
C SER A 443 -34.60 -9.40 -11.15
N ASN A 444 -34.95 -10.43 -10.39
CA ASN A 444 -35.07 -11.77 -10.94
C ASN A 444 -36.18 -12.57 -10.23
N ALA A 445 -37.41 -12.40 -10.72
CA ALA A 445 -38.59 -13.14 -10.27
C ALA A 445 -39.11 -13.98 -11.43
N ASN A 446 -38.51 -15.15 -11.66
CA ASN A 446 -38.98 -16.11 -12.65
C ASN A 446 -40.38 -16.63 -12.24
N HIS A 447 -41.43 -16.14 -12.89
CA HIS A 447 -42.79 -16.65 -12.71
C HIS A 447 -42.96 -18.00 -13.42
N GLY A 448 -42.56 -19.07 -12.74
CA GLY A 448 -42.84 -20.44 -13.15
C GLY A 448 -44.35 -20.73 -13.20
N HIS A 449 -44.80 -21.30 -14.32
CA HIS A 449 -46.19 -21.73 -14.50
C HIS A 449 -46.65 -22.70 -13.39
N ARG A 450 -47.84 -22.47 -12.82
CA ARG A 450 -48.71 -23.57 -12.38
C ARG A 450 -50.19 -23.22 -12.47
N ARG A 451 -50.91 -23.96 -13.33
CA ARG A 451 -52.32 -23.73 -13.70
C ARG A 451 -53.18 -24.92 -13.30
N HIS A 452 -53.78 -24.93 -12.12
CA HIS A 452 -54.87 -25.84 -11.71
C HIS A 452 -55.37 -25.45 -10.30
N LYS A 453 -56.64 -25.63 -9.91
CA LYS A 453 -57.85 -26.05 -10.65
C LYS A 453 -59.08 -25.49 -9.89
N ARG A 454 -60.11 -24.97 -10.56
CA ARG A 454 -61.38 -24.65 -9.89
C ARG A 454 -62.10 -25.95 -9.51
N ARG A 455 -62.63 -26.03 -8.28
CA ARG A 455 -63.88 -26.72 -7.92
C ARG A 455 -64.37 -26.20 -6.57
N HIS A 456 -65.66 -25.86 -6.51
CA HIS A 456 -66.40 -25.77 -5.25
C HIS A 456 -66.90 -27.18 -4.89
N ALA A 457 -67.09 -27.42 -3.60
CA ALA A 457 -68.04 -28.39 -3.05
C ALA A 457 -68.38 -27.94 -1.62
N GLU A 458 -69.62 -28.14 -1.19
CA GLU A 458 -70.09 -27.80 0.15
C GLU A 458 -69.75 -28.92 1.15
N LYS A 459 -69.40 -28.54 2.39
CA LYS A 459 -70.01 -29.04 3.63
C LYS A 459 -69.52 -28.22 4.83
#